data_AF-A0A816X4N5-F1
#
_entry.id   AF-A0A816X4N5-F1
#
_cell.length_a   1.000
_cell.length_b   1.000
_cell.length_c   1.000
_cell.angle_alpha   90.00
_cell.angle_beta   90.00
_cell.angle_gamma   90.00
#
_symmetry.space_group_name_H-M   'P 1'
#
loop_
_entity.id
_entity.type
_entity.pdbx_description
1 polymer ?
#
loop_
_entity_poly.entity_id
_entity_poly.type
_entity_poly.pdbx_seq_one_letter_code
_entity_poly.pdbx_strand_id
1 'polypeptide(L)'
;HSAVKSYNPIFESTVKLAFYHISFKKIDGKLMDIIIKALEEELGEQIYQSPLKLFENIEPDSADIAAFAFAAEQTSLSLFELYLTLNELSKYKIYVNESHRSNLKINQYYMYFGVALKKWLSIARNKLLHRIEYFLDKDQVETSLSATTNNKFTSSSLDISNCFTQMTQFWRRLAWPDILGAIVYLIKMTEDTANATRLYAILMEEKLNAKKFYDTNDLSFYTQELSLTVNNIERIRESFKALPIELSYDKLLVAAEKFHPIAVVDEYRKQIETTVAICSQDITDRIYRILSKVITNMEMELKQYLFHIVEAPEASTVQDTIQPLFTFLDNQLLPYTEYLIRQNVTRLLELIWAVLIDQLLCEVEDVTSPKSIASYIRLLKALDGLVDYFNNEGHYLPKDMLKTEKYRLVKKLLKYQSTDTQSLIKLYYQEKVQEQDRANSSNQSDLGKLYCRAYYHAKEETLYIEIISCKKLRPCDSNGLSDPYVELQLCPKFLYPHIEKQQTTVIKKTLNPQFNEKFEFRLTEKECNLSGGIVHFIVMDHDLMWSNDFEGEAFLEIWKITGINNNDNRAIDELKQIELALTHPKVVRSRIIEILEQRTTDKVAVDFVRRRRETENQ
;
A
#
# COMPACT_ATOMS: atom_id res chain seq x y z
N HIS A 1 -8.23 -49.62 27.41
CA HIS A 1 -8.93 -50.13 26.21
C HIS A 1 -9.74 -51.41 26.50
N SER A 2 -9.12 -52.53 26.89
CA SER A 2 -9.82 -53.80 27.15
C SER A 2 -10.86 -53.72 28.29
N ALA A 3 -10.61 -52.90 29.31
CA ALA A 3 -11.57 -52.59 30.37
C ALA A 3 -12.89 -51.99 29.85
N VAL A 4 -12.82 -51.12 28.83
CA VAL A 4 -14.00 -50.46 28.25
C VAL A 4 -14.75 -51.41 27.31
N LYS A 5 -14.02 -52.06 26.39
CA LYS A 5 -14.65 -52.82 25.30
C LYS A 5 -15.05 -54.24 25.67
N SER A 6 -14.36 -54.88 26.60
CA SER A 6 -14.53 -56.31 26.89
C SER A 6 -15.08 -56.55 28.29
N TYR A 7 -14.52 -55.90 29.31
CA TYR A 7 -14.89 -56.18 30.70
C TYR A 7 -16.13 -55.41 31.17
N ASN A 8 -16.28 -54.13 30.82
CA ASN A 8 -17.43 -53.34 31.28
C ASN A 8 -18.80 -53.93 30.89
N PRO A 9 -19.03 -54.39 29.63
CA PRO A 9 -20.31 -54.98 29.24
C PRO A 9 -20.63 -56.28 29.99
N ILE A 10 -19.61 -57.08 30.30
CA ILE A 10 -19.76 -58.34 31.04
C ILE A 10 -20.15 -58.06 32.50
N PHE A 11 -19.49 -57.09 33.14
CA PHE A 11 -19.78 -56.73 34.54
C PHE A 11 -21.11 -56.02 34.70
N GLU A 12 -21.51 -55.17 33.75
CA GLU A 12 -22.81 -54.51 33.76
C GLU A 12 -23.95 -55.51 33.56
N SER A 13 -23.80 -56.48 32.64
CA SER A 13 -24.81 -57.51 32.40
C SER A 13 -24.90 -58.56 33.52
N THR A 14 -23.77 -58.93 34.12
CA THR A 14 -23.72 -60.04 35.10
C THR A 14 -23.93 -59.58 36.54
N VAL A 15 -23.35 -58.44 36.93
CA VAL A 15 -23.31 -57.99 38.33
C VAL A 15 -23.95 -56.61 38.52
N LYS A 16 -24.50 -56.02 37.44
CA LYS A 16 -25.09 -54.65 37.44
C LYS A 16 -24.13 -53.59 37.98
N LEU A 17 -22.82 -53.78 37.79
CA LEU A 17 -21.77 -52.88 38.23
C LEU A 17 -21.07 -52.24 37.03
N ALA A 18 -20.94 -50.91 37.05
CA ALA A 18 -20.13 -50.16 36.11
C ALA A 18 -18.62 -50.31 36.46
N PHE A 19 -18.06 -51.49 36.17
CA PHE A 19 -16.69 -51.88 36.52
C PHE A 19 -15.65 -50.85 36.06
N TYR A 20 -15.81 -50.32 34.86
CA TYR A 20 -14.90 -49.32 34.30
C TYR A 20 -14.93 -48.01 35.09
N HIS A 21 -16.12 -47.54 35.48
CA HIS A 21 -16.29 -46.31 36.26
C HIS A 21 -15.55 -46.38 37.61
N ILE A 22 -15.74 -47.48 38.34
CA ILE A 22 -15.11 -47.69 39.66
C ILE A 22 -13.59 -47.81 39.53
N SER A 23 -13.13 -48.56 38.55
CA SER A 23 -11.70 -48.80 38.31
C SER A 23 -10.98 -47.51 37.90
N PHE A 24 -11.58 -46.73 36.99
CA PHE A 24 -11.01 -45.46 36.52
C PHE A 24 -10.90 -44.44 37.65
N LYS A 25 -11.95 -44.29 38.48
CA LYS A 25 -11.93 -43.35 39.62
C LYS A 25 -10.84 -43.70 40.65
N LYS A 26 -10.59 -44.99 40.88
CA LYS A 26 -9.54 -45.45 41.80
C LYS A 26 -8.14 -45.20 41.23
N ILE A 27 -7.97 -45.36 39.91
CA ILE A 27 -6.73 -45.02 39.20
C ILE A 27 -6.51 -43.51 39.23
N ASP A 28 -7.52 -42.71 38.90
CA ASP A 28 -7.46 -41.24 38.92
C ASP A 28 -6.99 -40.69 40.27
N GLY A 29 -7.52 -41.20 41.38
CA GLY A 29 -7.07 -40.80 42.72
C GLY A 29 -5.61 -41.19 43.00
N LYS A 30 -5.28 -42.48 42.91
CA LYS A 30 -3.97 -42.99 43.34
C LYS A 30 -2.82 -42.66 42.40
N LEU A 31 -3.05 -42.79 41.09
CA LEU A 31 -2.02 -42.56 40.08
C LEU A 31 -1.63 -41.09 40.05
N MET A 32 -2.60 -40.17 40.14
CA MET A 32 -2.31 -38.74 40.16
C MET A 32 -1.53 -38.34 41.41
N ASP A 33 -1.86 -38.87 42.58
CA ASP A 33 -1.11 -38.57 43.81
C ASP A 33 0.34 -39.08 43.74
N ILE A 34 0.57 -40.25 43.14
CA ILE A 34 1.92 -40.78 42.90
C ILE A 34 2.69 -39.89 41.92
N ILE A 35 2.06 -39.49 40.82
CA ILE A 35 2.69 -38.66 39.79
C ILE A 35 3.02 -37.27 40.31
N ILE A 36 2.09 -36.63 41.04
CA ILE A 36 2.33 -35.32 41.65
C ILE A 36 3.51 -35.40 42.60
N LYS A 37 3.54 -36.42 43.48
CA LYS A 37 4.66 -36.62 44.40
C LYS A 37 5.98 -36.87 43.68
N ALA A 38 5.98 -37.66 42.60
CA ALA A 38 7.17 -37.90 41.80
C ALA A 38 7.65 -36.65 41.06
N LEU A 39 6.72 -35.83 40.54
CA LEU A 39 7.05 -34.54 39.92
C LEU A 39 7.65 -33.58 40.96
N GLU A 40 7.09 -33.52 42.17
CA GLU A 40 7.63 -32.72 43.28
C GLU A 40 9.02 -33.21 43.73
N GLU A 41 9.27 -34.52 43.72
CA GLU A 41 10.58 -35.11 44.02
C GLU A 41 11.64 -34.83 42.94
N GLU A 42 11.26 -34.87 41.64
CA GLU A 42 12.19 -34.61 40.53
C GLU A 42 12.42 -33.13 40.21
N LEU A 43 11.39 -32.28 40.34
CA LEU A 43 11.43 -30.86 39.97
C LEU A 43 11.57 -29.93 41.20
N GLY A 44 11.38 -30.44 42.42
CA GLY A 44 11.52 -29.68 43.68
C GLY A 44 10.52 -28.53 43.83
N GLU A 45 10.86 -27.51 44.64
CA GLU A 45 10.07 -26.28 44.82
C GLU A 45 9.93 -25.43 43.54
N GLN A 46 10.63 -25.78 42.46
CA GLN A 46 10.60 -25.05 41.18
C GLN A 46 9.26 -25.17 40.44
N ILE A 47 8.40 -26.13 40.84
CA ILE A 47 7.01 -26.22 40.40
C ILE A 47 6.19 -25.00 40.88
N TYR A 48 6.57 -24.40 42.01
CA TYR A 48 5.80 -23.38 42.73
C TYR A 48 6.39 -21.95 42.67
N GLN A 49 7.58 -21.75 42.07
CA GLN A 49 8.26 -20.45 42.04
C GLN A 49 8.05 -19.64 40.74
N SER A 50 8.02 -18.30 40.89
CA SER A 50 7.87 -17.30 39.82
C SER A 50 9.08 -17.28 38.85
N PRO A 51 8.93 -16.93 37.55
CA PRO A 51 9.85 -17.27 36.45
C PRO A 51 11.23 -16.57 36.42
N LEU A 52 11.61 -15.76 37.39
CA LEU A 52 12.67 -14.74 37.23
C LEU A 52 14.01 -15.04 37.93
N LYS A 53 14.21 -16.19 38.59
CA LYS A 53 15.45 -16.41 39.39
C LYS A 53 16.34 -17.58 38.97
N LEU A 54 16.04 -18.30 37.90
CA LEU A 54 16.76 -19.55 37.59
C LEU A 54 17.97 -19.40 36.66
N PHE A 55 18.28 -18.20 36.14
CA PHE A 55 19.43 -18.01 35.23
C PHE A 55 20.21 -16.69 35.38
N GLU A 56 20.06 -15.93 36.46
CA GLU A 56 20.93 -14.74 36.67
C GLU A 56 22.31 -15.06 37.25
N ASN A 57 22.57 -16.26 37.78
CA ASN A 57 23.81 -16.54 38.54
C ASN A 57 24.50 -17.85 38.14
N ILE A 58 24.94 -18.01 36.89
CA ILE A 58 25.95 -19.04 36.58
C ILE A 58 27.02 -18.41 35.68
N GLU A 59 28.13 -18.01 36.30
CA GLU A 59 29.39 -17.71 35.62
C GLU A 59 29.97 -18.99 34.97
N PRO A 60 30.73 -18.84 33.87
CA PRO A 60 31.03 -19.95 32.97
C PRO A 60 32.27 -20.75 33.38
N ASP A 61 32.12 -22.06 33.56
CA ASP A 61 33.22 -23.02 33.44
C ASP A 61 32.80 -24.21 32.54
N SER A 62 33.71 -24.58 31.62
CA SER A 62 33.38 -25.03 30.26
C SER A 62 33.37 -26.54 29.99
N ALA A 63 33.04 -27.39 30.97
CA ALA A 63 32.92 -28.84 30.74
C ALA A 63 31.61 -29.44 31.29
N ASP A 64 31.10 -28.91 32.41
CA ASP A 64 29.88 -29.41 33.05
C ASP A 64 28.59 -28.94 32.36
N ILE A 65 28.65 -27.88 31.54
CA ILE A 65 27.48 -27.33 30.84
C ILE A 65 26.91 -28.33 29.83
N ALA A 66 27.74 -29.06 29.10
CA ALA A 66 27.28 -30.02 28.09
C ALA A 66 26.65 -31.25 28.73
N ALA A 67 27.26 -31.78 29.79
CA ALA A 67 26.72 -32.91 30.56
C ALA A 67 25.42 -32.51 31.29
N PHE A 68 25.38 -31.32 31.87
CA PHE A 68 24.18 -30.77 32.51
C PHE A 68 23.06 -30.50 31.50
N ALA A 69 23.37 -29.93 30.34
CA ALA A 69 22.42 -29.71 29.26
C ALA A 69 21.85 -31.03 28.72
N PHE A 70 22.70 -32.05 28.56
CA PHE A 70 22.29 -33.39 28.14
C PHE A 70 21.38 -34.07 29.18
N ALA A 71 21.73 -34.00 30.47
CA ALA A 71 20.90 -34.53 31.55
C ALA A 71 19.55 -33.79 31.67
N ALA A 72 19.57 -32.46 31.51
CA ALA A 72 18.36 -31.64 31.49
C ALA A 72 17.46 -31.94 30.28
N GLU A 73 18.04 -32.28 29.13
CA GLU A 73 17.32 -32.69 27.93
C GLU A 73 16.67 -34.08 28.10
N GLN A 74 17.38 -35.06 28.69
CA GLN A 74 16.83 -36.39 28.99
C GLN A 74 15.66 -36.32 29.98
N THR A 75 15.81 -35.52 31.04
CA THR A 75 14.74 -35.27 32.02
C THR A 75 13.55 -34.60 31.33
N SER A 76 13.81 -33.63 30.44
CA SER A 76 12.79 -32.95 29.66
C SER A 76 12.01 -33.88 28.72
N LEU A 77 12.67 -34.86 28.08
CA LEU A 77 12.04 -35.87 27.23
C LEU A 77 11.15 -36.81 28.04
N SER A 78 11.65 -37.28 29.19
CA SER A 78 10.91 -38.18 30.09
C SER A 78 9.62 -37.51 30.61
N LEU A 79 9.71 -36.24 31.01
CA LEU A 79 8.54 -35.44 31.41
C LEU A 79 7.55 -35.23 30.26
N PHE A 80 8.05 -35.08 29.03
CA PHE A 80 7.20 -34.93 27.85
C PHE A 80 6.44 -36.23 27.54
N GLU A 81 7.10 -37.39 27.62
CA GLU A 81 6.46 -38.70 27.44
C GLU A 81 5.41 -38.98 28.53
N LEU A 82 5.71 -38.62 29.78
CA LEU A 82 4.75 -38.68 30.88
C LEU A 82 3.52 -37.82 30.61
N TYR A 83 3.71 -36.57 30.17
CA TYR A 83 2.62 -35.67 29.78
C TYR A 83 1.76 -36.28 28.66
N LEU A 84 2.37 -36.80 27.60
CA LEU A 84 1.63 -37.41 26.49
C LEU A 84 0.84 -38.64 26.95
N THR A 85 1.42 -39.45 27.83
CA THR A 85 0.75 -40.62 28.41
C THR A 85 -0.47 -40.21 29.24
N LEU A 86 -0.34 -39.15 30.05
CA LEU A 86 -1.45 -38.61 30.84
C LEU A 86 -2.53 -37.97 29.96
N ASN A 87 -2.12 -37.28 28.90
CA ASN A 87 -3.04 -36.73 27.89
C ASN A 87 -3.86 -37.86 27.24
N GLU A 88 -3.22 -38.94 26.79
CA GLU A 88 -3.90 -40.11 26.25
C GLU A 88 -4.82 -40.78 27.28
N LEU A 89 -4.38 -40.92 28.53
CA LEU A 89 -5.21 -41.47 29.60
C LEU A 89 -6.45 -40.60 29.85
N SER A 90 -6.30 -39.27 29.79
CA SER A 90 -7.39 -38.30 29.99
C SER A 90 -8.51 -38.48 28.95
N LYS A 91 -8.20 -38.88 27.71
CA LYS A 91 -9.21 -39.12 26.65
C LYS A 91 -10.19 -40.22 27.02
N TYR A 92 -9.81 -41.15 27.88
CA TYR A 92 -10.68 -42.24 28.31
C TYR A 92 -11.72 -41.83 29.36
N LYS A 93 -11.66 -40.59 29.89
CA LYS A 93 -12.69 -40.06 30.80
C LYS A 93 -14.09 -40.01 30.21
N ILE A 94 -14.21 -40.02 28.87
CA ILE A 94 -15.50 -40.05 28.15
C ILE A 94 -16.35 -41.28 28.53
N TYR A 95 -15.72 -42.37 28.96
CA TYR A 95 -16.41 -43.60 29.35
C TYR A 95 -16.83 -43.61 30.84
N VAL A 96 -16.54 -42.54 31.58
CA VAL A 96 -17.00 -42.32 32.97
C VAL A 96 -18.37 -41.63 32.93
N ASN A 97 -19.25 -41.90 33.89
CA ASN A 97 -20.55 -41.23 34.00
C ASN A 97 -20.44 -39.69 34.08
N GLU A 98 -21.30 -38.97 33.36
CA GLU A 98 -21.25 -37.49 33.21
C GLU A 98 -21.21 -36.72 34.52
N SER A 99 -22.04 -37.12 35.50
CA SER A 99 -22.12 -36.50 36.82
C SER A 99 -20.81 -36.51 37.62
N HIS A 100 -19.86 -37.37 37.25
CA HIS A 100 -18.58 -37.52 37.93
C HIS A 100 -17.39 -37.10 37.08
N ARG A 101 -17.59 -36.77 35.80
CA ARG A 101 -16.50 -36.42 34.87
C ARG A 101 -15.77 -35.15 35.30
N SER A 102 -16.47 -34.15 35.85
CA SER A 102 -15.88 -32.86 36.24
C SER A 102 -14.91 -32.96 37.42
N ASN A 103 -15.13 -33.93 38.33
CA ASN A 103 -14.43 -34.02 39.60
C ASN A 103 -13.16 -34.90 39.55
N LEU A 104 -12.78 -35.38 38.37
CA LEU A 104 -11.58 -36.21 38.20
C LEU A 104 -10.31 -35.35 38.27
N LYS A 105 -9.31 -35.81 39.01
CA LYS A 105 -8.00 -35.13 39.14
C LYS A 105 -7.28 -35.04 37.80
N ILE A 106 -7.46 -36.03 36.93
CA ILE A 106 -6.92 -36.05 35.56
C ILE A 106 -7.48 -34.93 34.67
N ASN A 107 -8.48 -34.16 35.09
CA ASN A 107 -8.87 -32.96 34.34
C ASN A 107 -7.85 -31.82 34.44
N GLN A 108 -7.05 -31.79 35.51
CA GLN A 108 -6.11 -30.70 35.81
C GLN A 108 -4.64 -31.13 35.72
N TYR A 109 -4.37 -32.33 35.19
CA TYR A 109 -3.00 -32.88 35.11
C TYR A 109 -2.00 -31.95 34.40
N TYR A 110 -2.46 -31.19 33.40
CA TYR A 110 -1.61 -30.28 32.62
C TYR A 110 -1.04 -29.12 33.47
N MET A 111 -1.71 -28.73 34.56
CA MET A 111 -1.27 -27.62 35.41
C MET A 111 0.11 -27.87 36.02
N TYR A 112 0.42 -29.13 36.34
CA TYR A 112 1.73 -29.54 36.88
C TYR A 112 2.87 -29.46 35.84
N PHE A 113 2.54 -29.35 34.55
CA PHE A 113 3.52 -29.28 33.46
C PHE A 113 3.73 -27.85 32.93
N GLY A 114 3.13 -26.81 33.53
CA GLY A 114 3.26 -25.43 33.03
C GLY A 114 4.71 -24.91 33.00
N VAL A 115 5.52 -25.28 34.00
CA VAL A 115 6.96 -24.96 34.05
C VAL A 115 7.73 -25.77 33.00
N ALA A 116 7.43 -27.06 32.87
CA ALA A 116 8.03 -27.94 31.87
C ALA A 116 7.74 -27.45 30.44
N LEU A 117 6.52 -26.99 30.15
CA LEU A 117 6.14 -26.44 28.86
C LEU A 117 6.97 -25.21 28.49
N LYS A 118 7.15 -24.26 29.41
CA LYS A 118 8.03 -23.10 29.17
C LYS A 118 9.45 -23.53 28.81
N LYS A 119 9.98 -24.54 29.52
CA LYS A 119 11.31 -25.10 29.24
C LYS A 119 11.37 -25.79 27.87
N TRP A 120 10.35 -26.58 27.51
CA TRP A 120 10.25 -27.22 26.18
C TRP A 120 10.26 -26.21 25.05
N LEU A 121 9.48 -25.13 25.18
CA LEU A 121 9.45 -24.04 24.20
C LEU A 121 10.80 -23.32 24.10
N SER A 122 11.47 -23.06 25.22
CA SER A 122 12.82 -22.46 25.21
C SER A 122 13.86 -23.37 24.55
N ILE A 123 13.81 -24.69 24.80
CA ILE A 123 14.71 -25.66 24.14
C ILE A 123 14.45 -25.69 22.64
N ALA A 124 13.17 -25.72 22.22
CA ALA A 124 12.81 -25.69 20.81
C ALA A 124 13.32 -24.43 20.11
N ARG A 125 13.16 -23.26 20.74
CA ARG A 125 13.72 -21.99 20.25
C ARG A 125 15.24 -22.04 20.11
N ASN A 126 15.95 -22.47 21.15
CA ASN A 126 17.42 -22.49 21.13
C ASN A 126 17.94 -23.48 20.07
N LYS A 127 17.27 -24.63 19.89
CA LYS A 127 17.57 -25.57 18.80
C LYS A 127 17.34 -24.96 17.43
N LEU A 128 16.28 -24.17 17.25
CA LEU A 128 16.03 -23.46 16.00
C LEU A 128 17.14 -22.44 15.70
N LEU A 129 17.52 -21.61 16.68
CA LEU A 129 18.59 -20.62 16.52
C LEU A 129 19.94 -21.27 16.19
N HIS A 130 20.33 -22.31 16.94
CA HIS A 130 21.55 -23.05 16.65
C HIS A 130 21.52 -23.71 15.26
N ARG A 131 20.36 -24.20 14.82
CA ARG A 131 20.22 -24.76 13.46
C ARG A 131 20.40 -23.69 12.39
N ILE A 132 19.86 -22.49 12.59
CA ILE A 132 20.06 -21.36 11.69
C ILE A 132 21.56 -21.09 11.53
N GLU A 133 22.30 -20.93 12.64
CA GLU A 133 23.74 -20.68 12.61
C GLU A 133 24.52 -21.84 11.98
N TYR A 134 24.26 -23.08 12.40
CA TYR A 134 24.95 -24.28 11.91
C TYR A 134 24.73 -24.54 10.42
N PHE A 135 23.48 -24.46 9.95
CA PHE A 135 23.19 -24.71 8.54
C PHE A 135 23.69 -23.56 7.68
N LEU A 136 23.68 -22.32 8.17
CA LEU A 136 24.28 -21.22 7.45
C LEU A 136 25.81 -21.39 7.35
N ASP A 137 26.53 -21.72 8.42
CA ASP A 137 27.97 -21.96 8.33
C ASP A 137 28.33 -23.03 7.27
N LYS A 138 27.49 -24.07 7.15
CA LYS A 138 27.68 -25.17 6.19
C LYS A 138 27.04 -24.96 4.82
N ASP A 139 26.21 -23.93 4.66
CA ASP A 139 25.54 -23.61 3.41
C ASP A 139 26.54 -22.92 2.47
N GLN A 140 27.37 -23.76 1.86
CA GLN A 140 28.20 -23.42 0.72
C GLN A 140 27.26 -23.28 -0.48
N VAL A 141 26.90 -22.03 -0.80
CA VAL A 141 26.13 -21.66 -2.01
C VAL A 141 26.70 -22.34 -3.27
N GLU A 142 28.00 -22.66 -3.25
CA GLU A 142 28.77 -23.33 -4.28
C GLU A 142 28.35 -24.79 -4.58
N THR A 143 27.79 -25.56 -3.65
CA THR A 143 27.46 -26.99 -3.91
C THR A 143 26.11 -27.19 -4.60
N SER A 144 25.23 -26.18 -4.56
CA SER A 144 23.97 -26.13 -5.32
C SER A 144 24.19 -25.83 -6.82
N LEU A 145 25.43 -25.57 -7.24
CA LEU A 145 25.80 -25.09 -8.59
C LEU A 145 25.86 -26.18 -9.68
N SER A 146 25.39 -27.41 -9.44
CA SER A 146 25.36 -28.41 -10.52
C SER A 146 24.33 -28.03 -11.59
N ALA A 147 24.82 -27.84 -12.83
CA ALA A 147 24.11 -27.34 -14.03
C ALA A 147 22.90 -28.18 -14.51
N THR A 148 22.40 -29.10 -13.69
CA THR A 148 21.31 -30.04 -14.01
C THR A 148 20.09 -29.91 -13.11
N THR A 149 20.12 -29.07 -12.08
CA THR A 149 18.95 -28.87 -11.21
C THR A 149 18.51 -27.41 -11.21
N ASN A 150 17.27 -27.17 -11.65
CA ASN A 150 16.58 -25.88 -11.66
C ASN A 150 16.21 -25.42 -10.23
N ASN A 151 17.10 -25.64 -9.26
CA ASN A 151 16.83 -25.45 -7.85
C ASN A 151 17.11 -23.99 -7.45
N LYS A 152 16.03 -23.21 -7.28
CA LYS A 152 16.08 -21.78 -6.93
C LYS A 152 16.35 -21.50 -5.44
N PHE A 153 16.67 -22.53 -4.66
CA PHE A 153 16.85 -22.46 -3.20
C PHE A 153 18.05 -23.28 -2.74
N THR A 154 18.68 -22.87 -1.64
CA THR A 154 19.68 -23.70 -0.96
C THR A 154 19.04 -24.63 0.08
N SER A 155 19.80 -25.63 0.55
CA SER A 155 19.34 -26.60 1.54
C SER A 155 18.96 -25.95 2.87
N SER A 156 19.67 -24.89 3.29
CA SER A 156 19.40 -24.20 4.56
C SER A 156 17.94 -23.70 4.65
N SER A 157 17.40 -23.16 3.57
CA SER A 157 16.02 -22.67 3.54
C SER A 157 14.98 -23.79 3.73
N LEU A 158 15.26 -24.98 3.17
CA LEU A 158 14.42 -26.16 3.34
C LEU A 158 14.50 -26.69 4.78
N ASP A 159 15.71 -26.76 5.34
CA ASP A 159 15.93 -27.26 6.70
C ASP A 159 15.28 -26.37 7.76
N ILE A 160 15.35 -25.05 7.61
CA ILE A 160 14.68 -24.10 8.52
C ILE A 160 13.15 -24.17 8.37
N SER A 161 12.63 -24.29 7.14
CA SER A 161 11.18 -24.52 6.91
C SER A 161 10.70 -25.81 7.59
N ASN A 162 11.51 -26.88 7.54
CA ASN A 162 11.23 -28.12 8.24
C ASN A 162 11.24 -27.95 9.76
N CYS A 163 12.10 -27.08 10.31
CA CYS A 163 12.10 -26.75 11.73
C CYS A 163 10.79 -26.07 12.16
N PHE A 164 10.26 -25.13 11.37
CA PHE A 164 8.96 -24.51 11.65
C PHE A 164 7.84 -25.56 11.63
N THR A 165 7.87 -26.46 10.63
CA THR A 165 6.92 -27.57 10.55
C THR A 165 7.00 -28.49 11.78
N GLN A 166 8.21 -28.83 12.24
CA GLN A 166 8.42 -29.64 13.45
C GLN A 166 7.88 -28.94 14.71
N MET A 167 8.07 -27.62 14.83
CA MET A 167 7.50 -26.82 15.92
C MET A 167 5.96 -26.83 15.89
N THR A 168 5.36 -26.66 14.71
CA THR A 168 3.90 -26.76 14.52
C THR A 168 3.39 -28.14 14.92
N GLN A 169 4.06 -29.22 14.49
CA GLN A 169 3.68 -30.59 14.84
C GLN A 169 3.82 -30.85 16.35
N PHE A 170 4.90 -30.36 16.96
CA PHE A 170 5.09 -30.42 18.41
C PHE A 170 3.92 -29.76 19.15
N TRP A 171 3.54 -28.55 18.74
CA TRP A 171 2.42 -27.83 19.35
C TRP A 171 1.08 -28.58 19.20
N ARG A 172 0.79 -29.08 18.00
CA ARG A 172 -0.43 -29.86 17.75
C ARG A 172 -0.48 -31.13 18.59
N ARG A 173 0.65 -31.81 18.79
CA ARG A 173 0.74 -33.00 19.65
C ARG A 173 0.56 -32.69 21.13
N LEU A 174 1.03 -31.52 21.58
CA LEU A 174 0.86 -31.08 22.95
C LEU A 174 -0.63 -30.97 23.31
N ALA A 175 -1.47 -30.50 22.37
CA ALA A 175 -2.91 -30.37 22.52
C ALA A 175 -3.29 -29.75 23.88
N TRP A 176 -2.65 -28.60 24.19
CA TRP A 176 -2.71 -28.01 25.52
C TRP A 176 -4.15 -27.74 25.95
N PRO A 177 -4.62 -28.29 27.09
CA PRO A 177 -6.05 -28.23 27.44
C PRO A 177 -6.57 -26.85 27.84
N ASP A 178 -5.71 -25.98 28.38
CA ASP A 178 -6.07 -24.62 28.79
C ASP A 178 -6.02 -23.66 27.61
N ILE A 179 -7.19 -23.16 27.20
CA ILE A 179 -7.33 -22.32 26.00
C ILE A 179 -6.58 -20.99 26.15
N LEU A 180 -6.68 -20.32 27.30
CA LEU A 180 -6.00 -19.03 27.48
C LEU A 180 -4.49 -19.19 27.57
N GLY A 181 -4.02 -20.16 28.35
CA GLY A 181 -2.60 -20.50 28.39
C GLY A 181 -2.08 -20.84 27.00
N ALA A 182 -2.83 -21.62 26.22
CA ALA A 182 -2.49 -21.96 24.85
C ALA A 182 -2.33 -20.71 23.96
N ILE A 183 -3.22 -19.72 24.03
CA ILE A 183 -3.08 -18.45 23.30
C ILE A 183 -1.76 -17.75 23.66
N VAL A 184 -1.48 -17.60 24.95
CA VAL A 184 -0.28 -16.89 25.45
C VAL A 184 1.00 -17.57 24.95
N TYR A 185 1.07 -18.91 25.01
CA TYR A 185 2.21 -19.65 24.50
C TYR A 185 2.35 -19.55 22.98
N LEU A 186 1.25 -19.50 22.25
CA LEU A 186 1.27 -19.35 20.79
C LEU A 186 1.73 -17.97 20.34
N ILE A 187 1.31 -16.92 21.04
CA ILE A 187 1.86 -15.57 20.84
C ILE A 187 3.36 -15.60 21.04
N LYS A 188 3.85 -16.18 22.14
CA LYS A 188 5.27 -16.28 22.42
C LYS A 188 6.03 -17.09 21.35
N MET A 189 5.48 -18.20 20.90
CA MET A 189 6.05 -18.99 19.80
C MET A 189 6.12 -18.19 18.51
N THR A 190 5.08 -17.42 18.18
CA THR A 190 5.06 -16.55 17.00
C THR A 190 6.16 -15.50 17.07
N GLU A 191 6.35 -14.85 18.21
CA GLU A 191 7.42 -13.88 18.44
C GLU A 191 8.81 -14.51 18.30
N ASP A 192 9.02 -15.68 18.91
CA ASP A 192 10.31 -16.38 18.84
C ASP A 192 10.63 -16.85 17.41
N THR A 193 9.63 -17.34 16.66
CA THR A 193 9.79 -17.70 15.24
C THR A 193 9.98 -16.46 14.34
N ALA A 194 9.35 -15.33 14.66
CA ALA A 194 9.57 -14.07 13.97
C ALA A 194 11.02 -13.59 14.13
N ASN A 195 11.56 -13.64 15.35
CA ASN A 195 12.95 -13.29 15.63
C ASN A 195 13.93 -14.21 14.90
N ALA A 196 13.66 -15.52 14.86
CA ALA A 196 14.46 -16.48 14.11
C ALA A 196 14.41 -16.21 12.59
N THR A 197 13.23 -15.88 12.05
CA THR A 197 13.07 -15.49 10.63
C THR A 197 13.90 -14.24 10.29
N ARG A 198 13.87 -13.22 11.17
CA ARG A 198 14.70 -12.01 11.01
C ARG A 198 16.19 -12.33 11.07
N LEU A 199 16.62 -13.15 12.03
CA LEU A 199 18.03 -13.55 12.16
C LEU A 199 18.53 -14.28 10.91
N TYR A 200 17.75 -15.24 10.39
CA TYR A 200 18.10 -15.95 9.15
C TYR A 200 18.33 -14.97 7.99
N ALA A 201 17.43 -13.99 7.83
CA ALA A 201 17.55 -13.01 6.76
C ALA A 201 18.74 -12.06 6.93
N ILE A 202 19.08 -11.68 8.17
CA ILE A 202 20.30 -10.91 8.49
C ILE A 202 21.54 -11.68 8.08
N LEU A 203 21.68 -12.93 8.56
CA LEU A 203 22.87 -13.74 8.32
C LEU A 203 23.04 -14.11 6.82
N MET A 204 21.93 -14.31 6.10
CA MET A 204 21.96 -14.52 4.65
C MET A 204 22.50 -13.30 3.90
N GLU A 205 22.12 -12.09 4.31
CA GLU A 205 22.66 -10.85 3.73
C GLU A 205 24.12 -10.62 4.13
N GLU A 206 24.50 -10.91 5.37
CA GLU A 206 25.88 -10.81 5.85
C GLU A 206 26.83 -11.72 5.06
N LYS A 207 26.38 -12.93 4.70
CA LYS A 207 27.14 -13.82 3.81
C LYS A 207 27.38 -13.22 2.43
N LEU A 208 26.36 -12.59 1.86
CA LEU A 208 26.50 -11.89 0.58
C LEU A 208 27.47 -10.71 0.71
N ASN A 209 27.38 -9.95 1.81
CA ASN A 209 28.27 -8.84 2.10
C ASN A 209 29.72 -9.28 2.39
N ALA A 210 29.95 -10.44 3.02
CA ALA A 210 31.28 -10.97 3.29
C ALA A 210 32.09 -11.22 2.00
N LYS A 211 31.41 -11.41 0.87
CA LYS A 211 32.01 -11.50 -0.46
C LYS A 211 32.22 -10.14 -1.13
N LYS A 212 31.99 -9.03 -0.41
CA LYS A 212 32.09 -7.65 -0.92
C LYS A 212 31.07 -7.31 -2.02
N PHE A 213 29.90 -7.94 -1.96
CA PHE A 213 28.80 -7.70 -2.91
C PHE A 213 28.43 -6.21 -3.03
N TYR A 214 28.39 -5.48 -1.92
CA TYR A 214 28.01 -4.07 -1.94
C TYR A 214 29.13 -3.13 -2.46
N ASP A 215 30.38 -3.59 -2.44
CA ASP A 215 31.56 -2.80 -2.86
C ASP A 215 31.82 -2.87 -4.36
N THR A 216 31.25 -3.86 -5.07
CA THR A 216 31.46 -4.04 -6.52
C THR A 216 30.42 -3.29 -7.35
N ASN A 217 30.84 -2.86 -8.54
CA ASN A 217 29.95 -2.35 -9.60
C ASN A 217 29.62 -3.40 -10.66
N ASP A 218 30.38 -4.51 -10.72
CA ASP A 218 30.09 -5.64 -11.59
C ASP A 218 29.34 -6.72 -10.79
N LEU A 219 28.06 -6.92 -11.14
CA LEU A 219 27.18 -7.91 -10.53
C LEU A 219 27.07 -9.21 -11.31
N SER A 220 27.73 -9.33 -12.47
CA SER A 220 27.62 -10.50 -13.34
C SER A 220 27.93 -11.79 -12.58
N PHE A 221 29.00 -11.80 -11.78
CA PHE A 221 29.42 -12.91 -10.94
C PHE A 221 28.54 -13.16 -9.70
N TYR A 222 27.67 -12.21 -9.33
CA TYR A 222 26.82 -12.28 -8.13
C TYR A 222 25.35 -12.56 -8.41
N THR A 223 24.92 -12.52 -9.68
CA THR A 223 23.52 -12.72 -10.10
C THR A 223 22.88 -13.93 -9.42
N GLN A 224 23.55 -15.09 -9.49
CA GLN A 224 23.04 -16.34 -8.94
C GLN A 224 23.02 -16.32 -7.41
N GLU A 225 24.08 -15.81 -6.76
CA GLU A 225 24.19 -15.76 -5.31
C GLU A 225 23.19 -14.80 -4.67
N LEU A 226 23.02 -13.61 -5.25
CA LEU A 226 21.98 -12.67 -4.89
C LEU A 226 20.61 -13.31 -5.05
N SER A 227 20.37 -13.99 -6.18
CA SER A 227 19.07 -14.63 -6.46
C SER A 227 18.74 -15.70 -5.43
N LEU A 228 19.68 -16.60 -5.14
CA LEU A 228 19.53 -17.62 -4.10
C LEU A 228 19.28 -16.98 -2.72
N THR A 229 20.01 -15.91 -2.40
CA THR A 229 19.86 -15.17 -1.14
C THR A 229 18.44 -14.66 -0.96
N VAL A 230 17.92 -13.88 -1.92
CA VAL A 230 16.57 -13.31 -1.80
C VAL A 230 15.46 -14.36 -1.93
N ASN A 231 15.67 -15.44 -2.70
CA ASN A 231 14.71 -16.53 -2.81
C ASN A 231 14.58 -17.31 -1.49
N ASN A 232 15.71 -17.61 -0.85
CA ASN A 232 15.73 -18.28 0.45
C ASN A 232 15.04 -17.44 1.52
N ILE A 233 15.35 -16.13 1.57
CA ILE A 233 14.72 -15.19 2.50
C ILE A 233 13.20 -15.17 2.29
N GLU A 234 12.73 -15.08 1.03
CA GLU A 234 11.30 -15.10 0.73
C GLU A 234 10.64 -16.43 1.08
N ARG A 235 11.33 -17.57 0.89
CA ARG A 235 10.80 -18.87 1.28
C ARG A 235 10.55 -18.96 2.78
N ILE A 236 11.48 -18.49 3.61
CA ILE A 236 11.32 -18.47 5.07
C ILE A 236 10.19 -17.50 5.45
N ARG A 237 10.08 -16.35 4.78
CA ARG A 237 8.98 -15.41 4.97
C ARG A 237 7.61 -16.07 4.72
N GLU A 238 7.45 -16.79 3.61
CA GLU A 238 6.19 -17.47 3.30
C GLU A 238 5.90 -18.63 4.28
N SER A 239 6.92 -19.38 4.70
CA SER A 239 6.75 -20.41 5.74
C SER A 239 6.31 -19.80 7.08
N PHE A 240 6.88 -18.67 7.48
CA PHE A 240 6.46 -17.94 8.67
C PHE A 240 5.04 -17.36 8.54
N LYS A 241 4.70 -16.79 7.38
CA LYS A 241 3.36 -16.22 7.12
C LYS A 241 2.26 -17.28 7.15
N ALA A 242 2.57 -18.53 6.81
CA ALA A 242 1.64 -19.66 6.91
C ALA A 242 1.44 -20.16 8.36
N LEU A 243 2.31 -19.78 9.29
CA LEU A 243 2.34 -20.28 10.67
C LEU A 243 1.00 -20.11 11.42
N PRO A 244 0.27 -18.98 11.33
CA PRO A 244 -1.04 -18.83 11.96
C PRO A 244 -2.07 -19.89 11.56
N ILE A 245 -2.09 -20.23 10.27
CA ILE A 245 -2.99 -21.22 9.69
C ILE A 245 -2.55 -22.61 10.14
N GLU A 246 -1.24 -22.89 10.07
CA GLU A 246 -0.68 -24.16 10.50
C GLU A 246 -0.91 -24.44 11.99
N LEU A 247 -0.80 -23.44 12.86
CA LEU A 247 -1.10 -23.59 14.28
C LEU A 247 -2.60 -23.54 14.60
N SER A 248 -3.45 -23.32 13.60
CA SER A 248 -4.91 -23.26 13.72
C SER A 248 -5.39 -22.23 14.74
N TYR A 249 -4.80 -21.02 14.72
CA TYR A 249 -5.14 -19.94 15.65
C TYR A 249 -6.63 -19.60 15.66
N ASP A 250 -7.28 -19.56 14.51
CA ASP A 250 -8.70 -19.22 14.43
C ASP A 250 -9.59 -20.17 15.22
N LYS A 251 -9.32 -21.48 15.18
CA LYS A 251 -10.10 -22.47 15.95
C LYS A 251 -9.96 -22.22 17.45
N LEU A 252 -8.79 -21.79 17.88
CA LEU A 252 -8.46 -21.59 19.27
C LEU A 252 -9.01 -20.26 19.81
N LEU A 253 -8.93 -19.20 19.00
CA LEU A 253 -9.55 -17.90 19.30
C LEU A 253 -11.08 -18.02 19.38
N VAL A 254 -11.73 -18.70 18.43
CA VAL A 254 -13.18 -18.98 18.47
C VAL A 254 -13.57 -19.83 19.68
N ALA A 255 -12.70 -20.75 20.12
CA ALA A 255 -12.94 -21.51 21.35
C ALA A 255 -12.85 -20.61 22.60
N ALA A 256 -11.96 -19.61 22.60
CA ALA A 256 -11.78 -18.68 23.71
C ALA A 256 -12.96 -17.71 23.88
N GLU A 257 -13.62 -17.31 22.79
CA GLU A 257 -14.81 -16.44 22.80
C GLU A 257 -15.97 -17.03 23.62
N LYS A 258 -16.00 -18.36 23.82
CA LYS A 258 -17.02 -19.02 24.66
C LYS A 258 -16.84 -18.78 26.15
N PHE A 259 -15.62 -18.43 26.57
CA PHE A 259 -15.24 -18.33 27.98
C PHE A 259 -14.76 -16.92 28.37
N HIS A 260 -14.44 -16.06 27.39
CA HIS A 260 -13.89 -14.72 27.62
C HIS A 260 -14.59 -13.66 26.79
N PRO A 261 -14.58 -12.38 27.23
CA PRO A 261 -15.12 -11.27 26.45
C PRO A 261 -14.46 -11.17 25.08
N ILE A 262 -15.26 -10.95 24.04
CA ILE A 262 -14.80 -10.83 22.65
C ILE A 262 -13.66 -9.82 22.51
N ALA A 263 -13.76 -8.67 23.19
CA ALA A 263 -12.73 -7.63 23.18
C ALA A 263 -11.34 -8.12 23.63
N VAL A 264 -11.26 -9.07 24.57
CA VAL A 264 -9.98 -9.64 25.02
C VAL A 264 -9.41 -10.60 23.97
N VAL A 265 -10.28 -11.41 23.35
CA VAL A 265 -9.86 -12.35 22.29
C VAL A 265 -9.42 -11.59 21.04
N ASP A 266 -10.08 -10.49 20.70
CA ASP A 266 -9.70 -9.60 19.60
C ASP A 266 -8.33 -8.96 19.81
N GLU A 267 -7.96 -8.63 21.05
CA GLU A 267 -6.61 -8.11 21.34
C GLU A 267 -5.54 -9.17 21.05
N TYR A 268 -5.76 -10.43 21.44
CA TYR A 268 -4.84 -11.52 21.10
C TYR A 268 -4.75 -11.77 19.59
N ARG A 269 -5.89 -11.72 18.89
CA ARG A 269 -5.94 -11.81 17.43
C ARG A 269 -5.08 -10.72 16.81
N LYS A 270 -5.29 -9.47 17.21
CA LYS A 270 -4.56 -8.30 16.73
C LYS A 270 -3.06 -8.41 17.02
N GLN A 271 -2.66 -8.89 18.20
CA GLN A 271 -1.25 -9.06 18.55
C GLN A 271 -0.54 -10.03 17.61
N ILE A 272 -1.17 -11.18 17.31
CA ILE A 272 -0.64 -12.19 16.38
C ILE A 272 -0.55 -11.63 14.96
N GLU A 273 -1.65 -11.05 14.46
CA GLU A 273 -1.71 -10.47 13.11
C GLU A 273 -0.67 -9.37 12.94
N THR A 274 -0.52 -8.49 13.93
CA THR A 274 0.47 -7.42 13.94
C THR A 274 1.90 -7.97 13.94
N THR A 275 2.19 -8.99 14.75
CA THR A 275 3.52 -9.61 14.82
C THR A 275 3.90 -10.23 13.47
N VAL A 276 2.97 -10.96 12.85
CA VAL A 276 3.19 -11.59 11.54
C VAL A 276 3.34 -10.54 10.45
N ALA A 277 2.52 -9.49 10.45
CA ALA A 277 2.58 -8.41 9.48
C ALA A 277 3.90 -7.64 9.56
N ILE A 278 4.32 -7.21 10.76
CA ILE A 278 5.57 -6.47 10.97
C ILE A 278 6.76 -7.31 10.52
N CYS A 279 6.88 -8.56 10.98
CA CYS A 279 8.00 -9.41 10.58
C CYS A 279 7.98 -9.69 9.06
N SER A 280 6.81 -9.92 8.46
CA SER A 280 6.71 -10.12 7.00
C SER A 280 7.12 -8.87 6.21
N GLN A 281 6.81 -7.68 6.72
CA GLN A 281 7.21 -6.42 6.12
C GLN A 281 8.73 -6.21 6.25
N ASP A 282 9.31 -6.39 7.43
CA ASP A 282 10.76 -6.23 7.64
C ASP A 282 11.60 -7.11 6.69
N ILE A 283 11.14 -8.35 6.48
CA ILE A 283 11.80 -9.28 5.56
C ILE A 283 11.63 -8.82 4.11
N THR A 284 10.44 -8.31 3.76
CA THR A 284 10.17 -7.74 2.43
C THR A 284 11.06 -6.53 2.17
N ASP A 285 11.17 -5.61 3.12
CA ASP A 285 12.02 -4.42 3.03
C ASP A 285 13.50 -4.79 2.89
N ARG A 286 13.94 -5.87 3.56
CA ARG A 286 15.29 -6.42 3.38
C ARG A 286 15.51 -6.99 1.98
N ILE A 287 14.54 -7.73 1.42
CA ILE A 287 14.63 -8.21 0.04
C ILE A 287 14.75 -7.01 -0.91
N TYR A 288 13.92 -5.98 -0.76
CA TYR A 288 14.03 -4.76 -1.58
C TYR A 288 15.41 -4.11 -1.44
N ARG A 289 15.94 -3.97 -0.21
CA ARG A 289 17.27 -3.41 0.04
C ARG A 289 18.38 -4.13 -0.74
N ILE A 290 18.38 -5.47 -0.73
CA ILE A 290 19.36 -6.29 -1.45
C ILE A 290 19.19 -6.09 -2.97
N LEU A 291 17.94 -6.16 -3.47
CA LEU A 291 17.63 -5.97 -4.89
C LEU A 291 17.94 -4.55 -5.39
N SER A 292 17.82 -3.52 -4.54
CA SER A 292 18.14 -2.14 -4.90
C SER A 292 19.59 -1.96 -5.37
N LYS A 293 20.53 -2.82 -4.97
CA LYS A 293 21.90 -2.79 -5.49
C LYS A 293 21.98 -3.08 -6.99
N VAL A 294 21.07 -3.90 -7.53
CA VAL A 294 20.96 -4.10 -8.99
C VAL A 294 20.60 -2.79 -9.68
N ILE A 295 19.69 -2.04 -9.07
CA ILE A 295 19.20 -0.77 -9.61
C ILE A 295 20.27 0.31 -9.59
N THR A 296 21.01 0.46 -8.49
CA THR A 296 22.09 1.45 -8.39
C THR A 296 23.17 1.25 -9.46
N ASN A 297 23.35 0.01 -9.91
CA ASN A 297 24.32 -0.34 -10.94
C ASN A 297 23.78 -0.15 -12.38
N MET A 298 22.47 0.04 -12.55
CA MET A 298 21.83 0.28 -13.85
C MET A 298 21.34 1.73 -14.00
N GLU A 299 21.29 2.51 -12.91
CA GLU A 299 20.64 3.81 -12.87
C GLU A 299 21.24 4.80 -13.89
N MET A 300 22.56 4.81 -14.04
CA MET A 300 23.26 5.71 -14.97
C MET A 300 22.92 5.37 -16.42
N GLU A 301 22.90 4.09 -16.77
CA GLU A 301 22.56 3.57 -18.09
C GLU A 301 21.10 3.87 -18.43
N LEU A 302 20.17 3.62 -17.50
CA LEU A 302 18.75 3.96 -17.67
C LEU A 302 18.57 5.46 -17.97
N LYS A 303 19.31 6.32 -17.26
CA LYS A 303 19.31 7.76 -17.50
C LYS A 303 19.87 8.10 -18.89
N GLN A 304 20.95 7.44 -19.33
CA GLN A 304 21.52 7.64 -20.67
C GLN A 304 20.54 7.25 -21.77
N TYR A 305 19.84 6.11 -21.63
CA TYR A 305 18.82 5.71 -22.61
C TYR A 305 17.65 6.69 -22.67
N LEU A 306 17.18 7.21 -21.53
CA LEU A 306 16.14 8.24 -21.52
C LEU A 306 16.63 9.54 -22.18
N PHE A 307 17.87 9.96 -21.92
CA PHE A 307 18.49 11.10 -22.58
C PHE A 307 18.51 10.94 -24.11
N HIS A 308 18.87 9.75 -24.61
CA HIS A 308 18.84 9.46 -26.05
C HIS A 308 17.43 9.53 -26.66
N ILE A 309 16.38 9.18 -25.92
CA ILE A 309 14.99 9.34 -26.37
C ILE A 309 14.61 10.82 -26.50
N VAL A 310 15.08 11.66 -25.56
CA VAL A 310 14.87 13.10 -25.59
C VAL A 310 15.58 13.73 -26.79
N GLU A 311 16.87 13.45 -26.96
CA GLU A 311 17.73 14.05 -27.99
C GLU A 311 17.59 13.43 -29.39
N ALA A 312 16.69 12.45 -29.55
CA ALA A 312 16.50 11.80 -30.84
C ALA A 312 16.08 12.79 -31.94
N PRO A 313 16.60 12.63 -33.18
CA PRO A 313 16.17 13.43 -34.33
C PRO A 313 14.65 13.39 -34.55
N GLU A 314 14.06 14.48 -35.07
CA GLU A 314 12.61 14.53 -35.33
C GLU A 314 12.12 13.49 -36.34
N ALA A 315 13.00 13.04 -37.24
CA ALA A 315 12.71 12.00 -38.23
C ALA A 315 12.69 10.58 -37.64
N SER A 316 13.22 10.37 -36.43
CA SER A 316 13.29 9.05 -35.80
C SER A 316 11.91 8.59 -35.33
N THR A 317 11.58 7.32 -35.56
CA THR A 317 10.35 6.75 -35.02
C THR A 317 10.52 6.45 -33.53
N VAL A 318 9.42 6.52 -32.77
CA VAL A 318 9.48 6.23 -31.33
C VAL A 318 9.96 4.80 -31.07
N GLN A 319 9.55 3.85 -31.91
CA GLN A 319 9.96 2.46 -31.80
C GLN A 319 11.48 2.33 -31.89
N ASP A 320 12.09 2.98 -32.88
CA ASP A 320 13.55 2.93 -33.07
C ASP A 320 14.30 3.58 -31.90
N THR A 321 13.71 4.61 -31.27
CA THR A 321 14.33 5.30 -30.13
C THR A 321 14.22 4.54 -28.81
N ILE A 322 13.14 3.79 -28.57
CA ILE A 322 12.93 3.03 -27.32
C ILE A 322 13.51 1.62 -27.37
N GLN A 323 13.63 1.03 -28.56
CA GLN A 323 14.13 -0.34 -28.71
C GLN A 323 15.48 -0.61 -28.01
N PRO A 324 16.48 0.30 -28.03
CA PRO A 324 17.73 0.09 -27.30
C PRO A 324 17.53 -0.06 -25.78
N LEU A 325 16.60 0.70 -25.19
CA LEU A 325 16.26 0.58 -23.77
C LEU A 325 15.63 -0.78 -23.47
N PHE A 326 14.70 -1.26 -24.31
CA PHE A 326 14.09 -2.57 -24.14
C PHE A 326 15.12 -3.70 -24.27
N THR A 327 15.99 -3.65 -25.28
CA THR A 327 17.07 -4.62 -25.44
C THR A 327 18.02 -4.61 -24.24
N PHE A 328 18.35 -3.43 -23.70
CA PHE A 328 19.13 -3.32 -22.47
C PHE A 328 18.41 -3.97 -21.29
N LEU A 329 17.14 -3.64 -21.06
CA LEU A 329 16.34 -4.23 -19.98
C LEU A 329 16.25 -5.75 -20.12
N ASP A 330 16.02 -6.28 -21.32
CA ASP A 330 15.99 -7.72 -21.57
C ASP A 330 17.32 -8.38 -21.22
N ASN A 331 18.45 -7.82 -21.67
CA ASN A 331 19.78 -8.34 -21.38
C ASN A 331 20.10 -8.31 -19.87
N GLN A 332 19.64 -7.27 -19.16
CA GLN A 332 19.86 -7.14 -17.73
C GLN A 332 18.93 -8.03 -16.91
N LEU A 333 17.69 -8.25 -17.35
CA LEU A 333 16.70 -9.06 -16.65
C LEU A 333 16.88 -10.57 -16.89
N LEU A 334 17.34 -10.97 -18.08
CA LEU A 334 17.45 -12.38 -18.48
C LEU A 334 18.15 -13.25 -17.41
N PRO A 335 19.34 -12.88 -16.89
CA PRO A 335 20.02 -13.67 -15.87
C PRO A 335 19.20 -13.81 -14.57
N TYR A 336 18.50 -12.75 -14.15
CA TYR A 336 17.69 -12.78 -12.93
C TYR A 336 16.37 -13.55 -13.12
N THR A 337 15.73 -13.48 -14.29
CA THR A 337 14.49 -14.24 -14.55
C THR A 337 14.71 -15.76 -14.52
N GLU A 338 15.92 -16.22 -14.83
CA GLU A 338 16.31 -17.62 -14.71
C GLU A 338 16.36 -18.06 -13.23
N TYR A 339 17.06 -17.31 -12.38
CA TYR A 339 17.33 -17.72 -10.99
C TYR A 339 16.33 -17.24 -9.95
N LEU A 340 15.70 -16.06 -10.12
CA LEU A 340 14.72 -15.54 -9.17
C LEU A 340 13.39 -16.29 -9.24
N ILE A 341 12.73 -16.42 -8.10
CA ILE A 341 11.32 -16.83 -8.04
C ILE A 341 10.41 -15.68 -8.48
N ARG A 342 9.18 -16.01 -8.89
CA ARG A 342 8.22 -15.05 -9.46
C ARG A 342 8.03 -13.80 -8.59
N GLN A 343 7.87 -13.95 -7.28
CA GLN A 343 7.69 -12.83 -6.34
C GLN A 343 8.88 -11.87 -6.35
N ASN A 344 10.11 -12.39 -6.42
CA ASN A 344 11.31 -11.56 -6.45
C ASN A 344 11.56 -10.94 -7.82
N VAL A 345 11.14 -11.59 -8.92
CA VAL A 345 11.10 -10.97 -10.25
C VAL A 345 10.14 -9.78 -10.24
N THR A 346 8.93 -9.93 -9.67
CA THR A 346 7.96 -8.85 -9.51
C THR A 346 8.56 -7.67 -8.72
N ARG A 347 9.22 -7.92 -7.58
CA ARG A 347 9.89 -6.87 -6.79
C ARG A 347 11.00 -6.16 -7.56
N LEU A 348 11.81 -6.90 -8.32
CA LEU A 348 12.86 -6.32 -9.14
C LEU A 348 12.27 -5.42 -10.24
N LEU A 349 11.24 -5.87 -10.93
CA LEU A 349 10.56 -5.10 -11.96
C LEU A 349 9.91 -3.82 -11.39
N GLU A 350 9.32 -3.89 -10.20
CA GLU A 350 8.78 -2.71 -9.51
C GLU A 350 9.86 -1.67 -9.21
N LEU A 351 11.04 -2.11 -8.76
CA LEU A 351 12.16 -1.22 -8.48
C LEU A 351 12.68 -0.54 -9.75
N ILE A 352 12.82 -1.28 -10.86
CA ILE A 352 13.25 -0.71 -12.15
C ILE A 352 12.20 0.28 -12.65
N TRP A 353 10.91 -0.08 -12.56
CA TRP A 353 9.80 0.80 -12.92
C TRP A 353 9.82 2.09 -12.11
N ALA A 354 10.01 2.00 -10.79
CA ALA A 354 10.09 3.17 -9.91
C ALA A 354 11.22 4.12 -10.35
N VAL A 355 12.42 3.60 -10.60
CA VAL A 355 13.55 4.45 -11.05
C VAL A 355 13.30 5.07 -12.42
N LEU A 356 12.69 4.35 -13.36
CA LEU A 356 12.35 4.92 -14.66
C LEU A 356 11.31 6.04 -14.54
N ILE A 357 10.30 5.89 -13.70
CA ILE A 357 9.30 6.93 -13.43
C ILE A 357 9.93 8.14 -12.74
N ASP A 358 10.88 7.91 -11.83
CA ASP A 358 11.62 8.96 -11.15
C ASP A 358 12.49 9.76 -12.13
N GLN A 359 13.22 9.06 -13.00
CA GLN A 359 14.03 9.69 -14.03
C GLN A 359 13.16 10.46 -15.05
N LEU A 360 12.02 9.90 -15.48
CA LEU A 360 11.08 10.60 -16.33
C LEU A 360 10.50 11.85 -15.66
N LEU A 361 10.21 11.80 -14.36
CA LEU A 361 9.75 12.98 -13.63
C LEU A 361 10.84 14.07 -13.63
N CYS A 362 12.09 13.70 -13.33
CA CYS A 362 13.22 14.63 -13.39
C CYS A 362 13.35 15.26 -14.78
N GLU A 363 13.23 14.50 -15.87
CA GLU A 363 13.32 15.02 -17.24
C GLU A 363 12.18 16.00 -17.58
N VAL A 364 10.98 15.77 -17.03
CA VAL A 364 9.80 16.60 -17.28
C VAL A 364 9.82 17.89 -16.46
N GLU A 365 10.40 17.84 -15.26
CA GLU A 365 10.50 18.99 -14.36
C GLU A 365 11.79 19.80 -14.56
N ASP A 366 12.74 19.31 -15.33
CA ASP A 366 13.97 20.03 -15.66
C ASP A 366 13.67 21.27 -16.51
N VAL A 367 13.71 22.43 -15.86
CA VAL A 367 13.55 23.75 -16.48
C VAL A 367 14.88 24.27 -17.05
N THR A 368 16.02 23.67 -16.69
CA THR A 368 17.35 24.15 -17.11
C THR A 368 17.67 23.78 -18.55
N SER A 369 17.15 22.65 -19.02
CA SER A 369 17.27 22.19 -20.41
C SER A 369 15.88 22.17 -21.07
N PRO A 370 15.45 23.28 -21.70
CA PRO A 370 14.14 23.35 -22.35
C PRO A 370 14.08 22.40 -23.55
N LYS A 371 13.08 21.52 -23.54
CA LYS A 371 12.89 20.47 -24.56
C LYS A 371 11.83 20.89 -25.58
N SER A 372 11.93 20.40 -26.80
CA SER A 372 10.91 20.63 -27.82
C SER A 372 9.63 19.85 -27.53
N ILE A 373 8.49 20.32 -28.05
CA ILE A 373 7.20 19.58 -27.96
C ILE A 373 7.34 18.16 -28.55
N ALA A 374 8.09 18.01 -29.65
CA ALA A 374 8.38 16.70 -30.25
C ALA A 374 9.09 15.75 -29.27
N SER A 375 10.01 16.26 -28.45
CA SER A 375 10.70 15.49 -27.41
C SER A 375 9.74 14.98 -26.34
N TYR A 376 8.81 15.83 -25.87
CA TYR A 376 7.78 15.42 -24.92
C TYR A 376 6.78 14.42 -25.51
N ILE A 377 6.45 14.53 -26.81
CA ILE A 377 5.63 13.53 -27.52
C ILE A 377 6.36 12.17 -27.54
N ARG A 378 7.67 12.16 -27.80
CA ARG A 378 8.48 10.93 -27.75
C ARG A 378 8.47 10.32 -26.35
N LEU A 379 8.71 11.12 -25.31
CA LEU A 379 8.67 10.67 -23.92
C LEU A 379 7.29 10.13 -23.51
N LEU A 380 6.20 10.78 -23.93
CA LEU A 380 4.83 10.30 -23.63
C LEU A 380 4.56 8.94 -24.27
N LYS A 381 4.94 8.76 -25.54
CA LYS A 381 4.81 7.48 -26.24
C LYS A 381 5.75 6.41 -25.67
N ALA A 382 6.96 6.81 -25.27
CA ALA A 382 7.91 5.93 -24.60
C ALA A 382 7.36 5.43 -23.25
N LEU A 383 6.71 6.31 -22.48
CA LEU A 383 6.03 5.94 -21.25
C LEU A 383 4.91 4.92 -21.49
N ASP A 384 4.11 5.09 -22.55
CA ASP A 384 3.08 4.10 -22.90
C ASP A 384 3.71 2.76 -23.32
N GLY A 385 4.79 2.78 -24.09
CA GLY A 385 5.56 1.58 -24.45
C GLY A 385 6.17 0.87 -23.23
N LEU A 386 6.68 1.62 -22.25
CA LEU A 386 7.18 1.07 -20.99
C LEU A 386 6.06 0.40 -20.19
N VAL A 387 4.85 0.97 -20.16
CA VAL A 387 3.70 0.32 -19.50
C VAL A 387 3.40 -1.03 -20.14
N ASP A 388 3.43 -1.13 -21.46
CA ASP A 388 3.16 -2.40 -22.13
C ASP A 388 4.32 -3.39 -21.95
N TYR A 389 5.58 -2.93 -21.97
CA TYR A 389 6.76 -3.75 -21.67
C TYR A 389 6.71 -4.35 -20.25
N PHE A 390 6.51 -3.52 -19.22
CA PHE A 390 6.46 -4.00 -17.83
C PHE A 390 5.18 -4.76 -17.50
N ASN A 391 4.12 -4.63 -18.32
CA ASN A 391 2.95 -5.47 -18.20
C ASN A 391 3.15 -6.85 -18.85
N ASN A 392 3.83 -6.87 -20.02
CA ASN A 392 4.14 -8.06 -20.81
C ASN A 392 2.92 -9.00 -20.95
N GLU A 393 1.82 -8.49 -21.51
CA GLU A 393 0.55 -9.23 -21.67
C GLU A 393 -0.02 -9.83 -20.35
N GLY A 394 0.37 -9.26 -19.20
CA GLY A 394 -0.03 -9.75 -17.88
C GLY A 394 0.90 -10.78 -17.25
N HIS A 395 2.01 -11.13 -17.91
CA HIS A 395 3.02 -12.05 -17.36
C HIS A 395 3.89 -11.39 -16.28
N TYR A 396 4.09 -10.08 -16.36
CA TYR A 396 4.90 -9.29 -15.41
C TYR A 396 4.01 -8.53 -14.42
N LEU A 397 4.04 -7.19 -14.44
CA LEU A 397 3.31 -6.36 -13.48
C LEU A 397 1.89 -6.07 -13.97
N PRO A 398 0.85 -6.24 -13.13
CA PRO A 398 -0.49 -5.78 -13.44
C PRO A 398 -0.52 -4.28 -13.76
N LYS A 399 -1.35 -3.86 -14.73
CA LYS A 399 -1.46 -2.44 -15.14
C LYS A 399 -1.83 -1.51 -13.96
N ASP A 400 -2.54 -2.01 -12.96
CA ASP A 400 -2.90 -1.22 -11.77
C ASP A 400 -1.70 -0.94 -10.85
N MET A 401 -0.72 -1.85 -10.79
CA MET A 401 0.52 -1.65 -10.05
C MET A 401 1.45 -0.64 -10.75
N LEU A 402 1.43 -0.60 -12.09
CA LEU A 402 2.19 0.37 -12.88
C LEU A 402 1.64 1.79 -12.75
N LYS A 403 0.30 1.91 -12.68
CA LYS A 403 -0.40 3.20 -12.57
C LYS A 403 -0.37 3.74 -11.14
N THR A 404 0.82 4.00 -10.60
CA THR A 404 1.02 4.69 -9.32
C THR A 404 0.61 6.16 -9.40
N GLU A 405 0.51 6.86 -8.26
CA GLU A 405 0.26 8.31 -8.25
C GLU A 405 1.35 9.08 -8.99
N LYS A 406 2.62 8.69 -8.81
CA LYS A 406 3.77 9.29 -9.51
C LYS A 406 3.69 9.09 -11.02
N TYR A 407 3.33 7.88 -11.49
CA TYR A 407 3.07 7.64 -12.92
C TYR A 407 1.97 8.56 -13.46
N ARG A 408 0.84 8.69 -12.73
CA ARG A 408 -0.28 9.55 -13.17
C ARG A 408 0.15 11.01 -13.28
N LEU A 409 0.98 11.48 -12.33
CA LEU A 409 1.56 12.82 -12.38
C LEU A 409 2.47 12.99 -13.61
N VAL A 410 3.45 12.09 -13.81
CA VAL A 410 4.37 12.13 -14.97
C VAL A 410 3.58 12.12 -16.27
N LYS A 411 2.60 11.22 -16.43
CA LYS A 411 1.75 11.15 -17.62
C LYS A 411 0.94 12.43 -17.85
N LYS A 412 0.40 13.03 -16.79
CA LYS A 412 -0.33 14.31 -16.86
C LYS A 412 0.60 15.44 -17.33
N LEU A 413 1.78 15.55 -16.73
CA LEU A 413 2.77 16.58 -17.08
C LEU A 413 3.30 16.42 -18.50
N LEU A 414 3.66 15.19 -18.91
CA LEU A 414 4.05 14.88 -20.28
C LEU A 414 2.96 15.26 -21.28
N LYS A 415 1.70 14.92 -20.98
CA LYS A 415 0.57 15.31 -21.82
C LYS A 415 0.46 16.83 -21.96
N TYR A 416 0.64 17.59 -20.89
CA TYR A 416 0.60 19.05 -20.96
C TYR A 416 1.75 19.62 -21.79
N GLN A 417 2.97 19.14 -21.55
CA GLN A 417 4.16 19.57 -22.28
C GLN A 417 4.12 19.18 -23.77
N SER A 418 3.51 18.04 -24.10
CA SER A 418 3.36 17.53 -25.47
C SER A 418 2.21 18.19 -26.25
N THR A 419 1.42 19.06 -25.62
CA THR A 419 0.23 19.68 -26.24
C THR A 419 0.58 21.05 -26.81
N ASP A 420 0.06 21.41 -27.99
CA ASP A 420 0.26 22.75 -28.56
C ASP A 420 -0.39 23.85 -27.68
N THR A 421 0.02 25.10 -27.88
CA THR A 421 -0.37 26.22 -26.99
C THR A 421 -1.87 26.45 -26.95
N GLN A 422 -2.55 26.37 -28.09
CA GLN A 422 -3.99 26.61 -28.15
C GLN A 422 -4.75 25.49 -27.44
N SER A 423 -4.39 24.25 -27.71
CA SER A 423 -4.99 23.09 -27.04
C SER A 423 -4.71 23.09 -25.54
N LEU A 424 -3.52 23.53 -25.12
CA LEU A 424 -3.16 23.64 -23.71
C LEU A 424 -3.99 24.73 -22.99
N ILE A 425 -4.25 25.86 -23.64
CA ILE A 425 -5.16 26.91 -23.13
C ILE A 425 -6.60 26.38 -23.03
N LYS A 426 -7.07 25.55 -23.96
CA LYS A 426 -8.39 24.89 -23.84
C LYS A 426 -8.46 24.00 -22.59
N LEU A 427 -7.42 23.20 -22.34
CA LEU A 427 -7.33 22.36 -21.14
C LEU A 427 -7.35 23.20 -19.86
N TYR A 428 -6.71 24.37 -19.85
CA TYR A 428 -6.77 25.30 -18.72
C TYR A 428 -8.21 25.74 -18.40
N TYR A 429 -8.97 26.18 -19.41
CA TYR A 429 -10.36 26.58 -19.18
C TYR A 429 -11.26 25.42 -18.77
N GLN A 430 -11.01 24.21 -19.26
CA GLN A 430 -11.69 23.00 -18.78
C GLN A 430 -11.40 22.73 -17.30
N GLU A 431 -10.15 22.91 -16.85
CA GLU A 431 -9.78 22.80 -15.43
C GLU A 431 -10.51 23.86 -14.59
N LYS A 432 -10.64 25.10 -15.09
CA LYS A 432 -11.38 26.18 -14.44
C LYS A 432 -12.89 25.89 -14.30
N VAL A 433 -13.50 25.28 -15.31
CA VAL A 433 -14.91 24.85 -15.22
C VAL A 433 -15.09 23.75 -14.17
N GLN A 434 -14.15 22.80 -14.08
CA GLN A 434 -14.21 21.76 -13.04
C GLN A 434 -14.03 22.34 -11.63
N GLU A 435 -13.16 23.33 -11.47
CA GLU A 435 -13.02 24.09 -10.22
C GLU A 435 -14.30 24.85 -9.87
N GLN A 436 -14.95 25.48 -10.86
CA GLN A 436 -16.25 26.14 -10.68
C GLN A 436 -17.33 25.16 -10.20
N ASP A 437 -17.44 23.99 -10.82
CA ASP A 437 -18.45 22.98 -10.45
C ASP A 437 -18.25 22.51 -8.98
N ARG A 438 -17.00 22.39 -8.54
CA ARG A 438 -16.66 22.07 -7.13
C ARG A 438 -17.01 23.22 -6.18
N ALA A 439 -16.66 24.46 -6.54
CA ALA A 439 -16.94 25.65 -5.73
C ALA A 439 -18.45 25.90 -5.57
N ASN A 440 -19.23 25.66 -6.62
CA ASN A 440 -20.69 25.73 -6.56
C ASN A 440 -21.28 24.67 -5.62
N SER A 441 -20.71 23.46 -5.61
CA SER A 441 -21.19 22.36 -4.77
C SER A 441 -20.89 22.53 -3.28
N SER A 442 -19.79 23.20 -2.92
CA SER A 442 -19.40 23.43 -1.52
C SER A 442 -20.20 24.55 -0.83
N ASN A 443 -20.93 25.37 -1.58
CA ASN A 443 -21.73 26.51 -1.09
C ASN A 443 -20.97 27.55 -0.24
N GLN A 444 -19.64 27.45 -0.16
CA GLN A 444 -18.74 28.38 0.50
C GLN A 444 -17.95 29.14 -0.56
N SER A 445 -18.24 30.43 -0.74
CA SER A 445 -17.35 31.37 -1.42
C SER A 445 -17.23 32.62 -0.55
N ASP A 446 -16.00 32.94 -0.19
CA ASP A 446 -15.65 34.13 0.60
C ASP A 446 -15.69 35.42 -0.25
N LEU A 447 -15.82 35.30 -1.57
CA LEU A 447 -15.82 36.40 -2.54
C LEU A 447 -17.22 36.76 -3.05
N GLY A 448 -18.23 35.99 -2.66
CA GLY A 448 -19.61 36.19 -3.09
C GLY A 448 -20.02 35.32 -4.27
N LYS A 449 -21.19 35.64 -4.85
CA LYS A 449 -21.81 34.85 -5.91
C LYS A 449 -22.36 35.74 -7.00
N LEU A 450 -22.09 35.39 -8.26
CA LEU A 450 -22.70 35.96 -9.45
C LEU A 450 -23.94 35.14 -9.81
N TYR A 451 -25.01 35.83 -10.21
CA TYR A 451 -26.20 35.20 -10.73
C TYR A 451 -26.51 35.69 -12.14
N CYS A 452 -26.72 34.76 -13.06
CA CYS A 452 -27.02 35.06 -14.44
C CYS A 452 -28.06 34.08 -15.03
N ARG A 453 -28.55 34.38 -16.22
CA ARG A 453 -29.22 33.42 -17.10
C ARG A 453 -28.49 33.39 -18.43
N ALA A 454 -28.47 32.22 -19.06
CA ALA A 454 -27.85 32.07 -20.37
C ALA A 454 -28.69 31.15 -21.25
N TYR A 455 -28.81 31.52 -22.52
CA TYR A 455 -29.64 30.86 -23.51
C TYR A 455 -29.10 31.05 -24.91
N TYR A 456 -29.09 29.98 -25.71
CA TYR A 456 -28.73 30.05 -27.12
C TYR A 456 -29.96 29.96 -28.03
N HIS A 457 -30.17 30.97 -28.87
CA HIS A 457 -31.21 30.95 -29.89
C HIS A 457 -30.65 30.47 -31.24
N ALA A 458 -30.84 29.19 -31.55
CA ALA A 458 -30.27 28.58 -32.75
C ALA A 458 -30.72 29.25 -34.07
N LYS A 459 -31.94 29.80 -34.14
CA LYS A 459 -32.44 30.45 -35.37
C LYS A 459 -31.80 31.81 -35.64
N GLU A 460 -31.45 32.56 -34.59
CA GLU A 460 -30.76 33.85 -34.70
C GLU A 460 -29.24 33.71 -34.58
N GLU A 461 -28.74 32.48 -34.38
CA GLU A 461 -27.32 32.20 -34.11
C GLU A 461 -26.76 33.14 -33.03
N THR A 462 -27.49 33.29 -31.92
CA THR A 462 -27.17 34.27 -30.88
C THR A 462 -27.24 33.65 -29.49
N LEU A 463 -26.16 33.81 -28.73
CA LEU A 463 -26.07 33.50 -27.31
C LEU A 463 -26.47 34.75 -26.51
N TYR A 464 -27.57 34.62 -25.78
CA TYR A 464 -28.09 35.62 -24.86
C TYR A 464 -27.60 35.33 -23.45
N ILE A 465 -27.08 36.35 -22.77
CA ILE A 465 -26.66 36.27 -21.37
C ILE A 465 -27.27 37.44 -20.60
N GLU A 466 -28.02 37.14 -19.54
CA GLU A 466 -28.55 38.14 -18.62
C GLU A 466 -27.75 38.12 -17.33
N ILE A 467 -27.09 39.23 -16.98
CA ILE A 467 -26.47 39.43 -15.67
C ILE A 467 -27.52 39.99 -14.73
N ILE A 468 -27.91 39.22 -13.73
CA ILE A 468 -29.01 39.59 -12.82
C ILE A 468 -28.46 40.37 -11.64
N SER A 469 -27.54 39.77 -10.88
CA SER A 469 -27.03 40.35 -9.65
C SER A 469 -25.76 39.66 -9.18
N CYS A 470 -24.97 40.34 -8.35
CA CYS A 470 -24.04 39.68 -7.44
C CYS A 470 -24.55 39.77 -6.00
N LYS A 471 -24.12 38.86 -5.13
CA LYS A 471 -24.43 38.92 -3.69
C LYS A 471 -23.20 38.62 -2.85
N LYS A 472 -23.11 39.31 -1.71
CA LYS A 472 -22.04 39.17 -0.72
C LYS A 472 -20.64 39.35 -1.33
N LEU A 473 -20.49 40.36 -2.18
CA LEU A 473 -19.18 40.75 -2.69
C LEU A 473 -18.27 41.19 -1.55
N ARG A 474 -16.97 41.07 -1.76
CA ARG A 474 -15.97 41.57 -0.83
C ARG A 474 -15.94 43.11 -0.91
N PRO A 475 -15.90 43.84 0.22
CA PRO A 475 -15.68 45.28 0.20
C PRO A 475 -14.24 45.60 -0.21
N CYS A 476 -14.10 46.36 -1.29
CA CYS A 476 -12.81 46.84 -1.80
C CYS A 476 -12.54 48.30 -1.41
N ASP A 477 -13.58 49.14 -1.33
CA ASP A 477 -13.43 50.52 -0.89
C ASP A 477 -13.21 50.68 0.62
N SER A 478 -12.51 51.77 0.98
CA SER A 478 -12.36 52.26 2.36
C SER A 478 -13.68 52.57 3.09
N ASN A 479 -14.78 52.72 2.33
CA ASN A 479 -16.12 52.97 2.87
C ASN A 479 -16.84 51.68 3.33
N GLY A 480 -16.25 50.50 3.09
CA GLY A 480 -16.83 49.20 3.42
C GLY A 480 -17.85 48.66 2.41
N LEU A 481 -17.93 49.26 1.22
CA LEU A 481 -18.75 48.88 0.08
C LEU A 481 -17.86 48.75 -1.17
N SER A 482 -18.46 48.65 -2.35
CA SER A 482 -17.78 48.67 -3.65
C SER A 482 -18.70 49.36 -4.68
N ASP A 483 -18.15 49.73 -5.83
CA ASP A 483 -18.82 50.17 -7.06
C ASP A 483 -18.71 49.07 -8.16
N PRO A 484 -19.33 47.89 -7.98
CA PRO A 484 -19.08 46.72 -8.84
C PRO A 484 -19.67 46.83 -10.25
N TYR A 485 -18.98 46.21 -11.21
CA TYR A 485 -19.46 45.88 -12.55
C TYR A 485 -18.95 44.50 -12.99
N VAL A 486 -19.60 43.90 -14.00
CA VAL A 486 -19.24 42.59 -14.53
C VAL A 486 -18.78 42.72 -15.99
N GLU A 487 -17.56 42.28 -16.28
CA GLU A 487 -17.04 42.09 -17.63
C GLU A 487 -17.32 40.65 -18.10
N LEU A 488 -17.85 40.50 -19.30
CA LEU A 488 -18.15 39.24 -19.96
C LEU A 488 -17.22 39.07 -21.16
N GLN A 489 -16.52 37.94 -21.22
CA GLN A 489 -15.70 37.58 -22.37
C GLN A 489 -15.85 36.11 -22.75
N LEU A 490 -15.87 35.82 -24.06
CA LEU A 490 -15.82 34.46 -24.56
C LEU A 490 -14.37 34.00 -24.69
N CYS A 491 -14.06 32.85 -24.07
CA CYS A 491 -12.72 32.31 -24.01
C CYS A 491 -12.66 30.86 -24.50
N PRO A 492 -11.51 30.42 -25.04
CA PRO A 492 -10.33 31.20 -25.39
C PRO A 492 -10.59 32.22 -26.53
N LYS A 493 -9.94 33.39 -26.48
CA LYS A 493 -10.11 34.45 -27.50
C LYS A 493 -9.84 34.00 -28.94
N PHE A 494 -8.95 33.03 -29.15
CA PHE A 494 -8.67 32.51 -30.50
C PHE A 494 -9.79 31.63 -31.07
N LEU A 495 -10.72 31.13 -30.24
CA LEU A 495 -11.94 30.47 -30.72
C LEU A 495 -13.01 31.49 -31.11
N TYR A 496 -13.00 32.67 -30.49
CA TYR A 496 -13.99 33.73 -30.67
C TYR A 496 -13.31 35.06 -31.06
N PRO A 497 -12.48 35.11 -32.11
CA PRO A 497 -11.64 36.27 -32.39
C PRO A 497 -12.45 37.52 -32.78
N HIS A 498 -13.64 37.32 -33.34
CA HIS A 498 -14.54 38.38 -33.81
C HIS A 498 -15.50 38.90 -32.73
N ILE A 499 -15.48 38.30 -31.53
CA ILE A 499 -16.36 38.67 -30.43
C ILE A 499 -15.61 39.58 -29.45
N GLU A 500 -16.10 40.80 -29.28
CA GLU A 500 -15.57 41.74 -28.29
C GLU A 500 -16.13 41.48 -26.89
N LYS A 501 -15.37 41.89 -25.88
CA LYS A 501 -15.83 41.86 -24.49
C LYS A 501 -16.94 42.88 -24.27
N GLN A 502 -17.89 42.54 -23.40
CA GLN A 502 -19.01 43.41 -23.01
C GLN A 502 -18.99 43.61 -21.50
N GLN A 503 -19.58 44.68 -20.99
CA GLN A 503 -19.59 44.96 -19.55
C GLN A 503 -20.92 45.57 -19.11
N THR A 504 -21.30 45.32 -17.86
CA THR A 504 -22.46 45.97 -17.23
C THR A 504 -22.18 47.43 -16.91
N THR A 505 -23.25 48.16 -16.60
CA THR A 505 -23.13 49.43 -15.88
C THR A 505 -22.56 49.22 -14.47
N VAL A 506 -21.93 50.28 -13.95
CA VAL A 506 -21.37 50.32 -12.60
C VAL A 506 -22.49 50.64 -11.60
N ILE A 507 -22.67 49.80 -10.59
CA ILE A 507 -23.64 50.04 -9.52
C ILE A 507 -22.92 50.52 -8.28
N LYS A 508 -23.18 51.76 -7.85
CA LYS A 508 -22.39 52.39 -6.79
C LYS A 508 -22.75 51.91 -5.38
N LYS A 509 -21.75 51.84 -4.52
CA LYS A 509 -21.85 51.68 -3.05
C LYS A 509 -22.71 50.49 -2.64
N THR A 510 -22.40 49.31 -3.16
CA THR A 510 -23.13 48.09 -2.81
C THR A 510 -22.27 46.83 -2.94
N LEU A 511 -22.47 45.89 -2.02
CA LEU A 511 -21.93 44.51 -2.11
C LEU A 511 -22.95 43.51 -2.68
N ASN A 512 -24.12 44.00 -3.09
CA ASN A 512 -25.21 43.21 -3.64
C ASN A 512 -25.83 43.94 -4.86
N PRO A 513 -25.05 44.22 -5.92
CA PRO A 513 -25.53 44.94 -7.07
C PRO A 513 -26.62 44.14 -7.80
N GLN A 514 -27.63 44.86 -8.30
CA GLN A 514 -28.63 44.34 -9.23
C GLN A 514 -28.41 45.04 -10.56
N PHE A 515 -28.03 44.27 -11.58
CA PHE A 515 -27.74 44.78 -12.92
C PHE A 515 -28.98 44.63 -13.81
N ASN A 516 -29.52 43.41 -13.92
CA ASN A 516 -30.60 43.06 -14.84
C ASN A 516 -30.32 43.49 -16.29
N GLU A 517 -29.08 43.31 -16.73
CA GLU A 517 -28.60 43.71 -18.06
C GLU A 517 -28.47 42.49 -18.97
N LYS A 518 -28.90 42.63 -20.23
CA LYS A 518 -28.89 41.56 -21.24
C LYS A 518 -27.81 41.84 -22.30
N PHE A 519 -27.08 40.79 -22.64
CA PHE A 519 -25.94 40.79 -23.54
C PHE A 519 -26.16 39.78 -24.68
N GLU A 520 -25.66 40.12 -25.85
CA GLU A 520 -25.85 39.35 -27.08
C GLU A 520 -24.49 39.04 -27.71
N PHE A 521 -24.22 37.76 -27.93
CA PHE A 521 -23.05 37.27 -28.64
C PHE A 521 -23.48 36.46 -29.85
N ARG A 522 -23.18 36.94 -31.05
CA ARG A 522 -23.48 36.21 -32.30
C ARG A 522 -22.54 35.02 -32.43
N LEU A 523 -23.07 33.81 -32.32
CA LEU A 523 -22.30 32.56 -32.39
C LEU A 523 -23.06 31.55 -33.23
N THR A 524 -22.39 30.96 -34.19
CA THR A 524 -22.93 29.80 -34.91
C THR A 524 -23.01 28.58 -33.99
N GLU A 525 -23.88 27.62 -34.31
CA GLU A 525 -24.02 26.38 -33.53
C GLU A 525 -22.67 25.61 -33.48
N LYS A 526 -21.88 25.70 -34.54
CA LYS A 526 -20.53 25.11 -34.60
C LYS A 526 -19.58 25.74 -33.58
N GLU A 527 -19.64 27.06 -33.41
CA GLU A 527 -18.80 27.80 -32.44
C GLU A 527 -19.19 27.52 -30.99
N CYS A 528 -20.49 27.30 -30.74
CA CYS A 528 -21.00 26.86 -29.45
C CYS A 528 -20.52 25.44 -29.07
N ASN A 529 -20.31 24.57 -30.07
CA ASN A 529 -19.87 23.19 -29.89
C ASN A 529 -18.34 23.01 -29.84
N LEU A 530 -17.56 24.09 -29.91
CA LEU A 530 -16.10 24.00 -29.80
C LEU A 530 -15.67 23.61 -28.38
N SER A 531 -14.87 22.54 -28.29
CA SER A 531 -14.34 22.06 -27.02
C SER A 531 -13.48 23.12 -26.31
N GLY A 532 -13.77 23.33 -25.02
CA GLY A 532 -13.09 24.32 -24.18
C GLY A 532 -13.64 25.74 -24.29
N GLY A 533 -14.71 25.97 -25.05
CA GLY A 533 -15.42 27.25 -25.13
C GLY A 533 -16.16 27.57 -23.82
N ILE A 534 -15.86 28.72 -23.23
CA ILE A 534 -16.44 29.19 -21.97
C ILE A 534 -16.80 30.68 -22.04
N VAL A 535 -17.77 31.08 -21.23
CA VAL A 535 -18.02 32.47 -20.85
C VAL A 535 -17.27 32.72 -19.55
N HIS A 536 -16.36 33.69 -19.55
CA HIS A 536 -15.63 34.13 -18.37
C HIS A 536 -16.25 35.43 -17.89
N PHE A 537 -16.70 35.41 -16.64
CA PHE A 537 -17.22 36.58 -15.93
C PHE A 537 -16.14 37.10 -15.00
N ILE A 538 -15.83 38.39 -15.10
CA ILE A 538 -14.88 39.08 -14.23
C ILE A 538 -15.64 40.18 -13.51
N VAL A 539 -15.71 40.08 -12.18
CA VAL A 539 -16.31 41.10 -11.32
C VAL A 539 -15.20 42.03 -10.86
N MET A 540 -15.38 43.31 -11.13
CA MET A 540 -14.42 44.37 -10.83
C MET A 540 -15.10 45.47 -10.02
N ASP A 541 -14.35 46.11 -9.14
CA ASP A 541 -14.72 47.35 -8.48
C ASP A 541 -14.24 48.55 -9.32
N HIS A 542 -15.11 49.53 -9.57
CA HIS A 542 -14.75 50.69 -10.37
C HIS A 542 -14.22 51.83 -9.51
N ASP A 543 -12.93 52.17 -9.69
CA ASP A 543 -12.27 53.27 -8.99
C ASP A 543 -12.16 54.54 -9.84
N LEU A 544 -12.47 55.70 -9.24
CA LEU A 544 -12.40 56.99 -9.93
C LEU A 544 -10.97 57.55 -10.04
N MET A 545 -10.06 57.15 -9.16
CA MET A 545 -8.71 57.74 -9.04
C MET A 545 -7.57 56.72 -9.19
N TRP A 546 -7.86 55.42 -9.10
CA TRP A 546 -6.89 54.33 -9.14
C TRP A 546 -7.29 53.29 -10.19
N SER A 547 -6.52 52.22 -10.33
CA SER A 547 -6.91 51.08 -11.17
C SER A 547 -8.03 50.29 -10.49
N ASN A 548 -9.06 49.92 -11.24
CA ASN A 548 -10.14 49.06 -10.79
C ASN A 548 -9.64 47.78 -10.08
N ASP A 549 -10.22 47.47 -8.94
CA ASP A 549 -9.87 46.30 -8.13
C ASP A 549 -10.61 45.03 -8.59
N PHE A 550 -9.92 43.89 -8.56
CA PHE A 550 -10.53 42.60 -8.91
C PHE A 550 -11.31 42.04 -7.70
N GLU A 551 -12.60 41.77 -7.89
CA GLU A 551 -13.45 41.21 -6.82
C GLU A 551 -13.65 39.70 -6.92
N GLY A 552 -13.61 39.15 -8.14
CA GLY A 552 -13.75 37.72 -8.36
C GLY A 552 -14.02 37.33 -9.80
N GLU A 553 -13.85 36.06 -10.12
CA GLU A 553 -14.17 35.50 -11.43
C GLU A 553 -15.05 34.26 -11.34
N ALA A 554 -15.83 34.03 -12.40
CA ALA A 554 -16.63 32.83 -12.58
C ALA A 554 -16.58 32.34 -14.03
N PHE A 555 -16.79 31.04 -14.23
CA PHE A 555 -16.68 30.39 -15.53
C PHE A 555 -17.96 29.60 -15.85
N LEU A 556 -18.52 29.79 -17.04
CA LEU A 556 -19.66 29.02 -17.53
C LEU A 556 -19.30 28.35 -18.86
N GLU A 557 -19.47 27.04 -18.93
CA GLU A 557 -19.16 26.29 -20.13
C GLU A 557 -20.23 26.50 -21.21
N ILE A 558 -19.81 26.92 -22.42
CA ILE A 558 -20.76 27.32 -23.47
C ILE A 558 -21.67 26.15 -23.85
N TRP A 559 -21.12 24.96 -24.12
CA TRP A 559 -21.92 23.81 -24.56
C TRP A 559 -22.97 23.32 -23.54
N LYS A 560 -22.83 23.69 -22.25
CA LYS A 560 -23.82 23.38 -21.21
C LYS A 560 -25.01 24.35 -21.21
N ILE A 561 -24.97 25.43 -22.00
CA ILE A 561 -26.02 26.44 -22.05
C ILE A 561 -27.28 25.90 -22.74
N THR A 562 -28.43 26.24 -22.16
CA THR A 562 -29.74 25.83 -22.66
C THR A 562 -29.97 26.38 -24.07
N GLY A 563 -30.54 25.58 -24.98
CA GLY A 563 -30.80 25.98 -26.37
C GLY A 563 -29.75 25.50 -27.39
N ILE A 564 -28.55 25.07 -26.95
CA ILE A 564 -27.52 24.51 -27.85
C ILE A 564 -27.83 23.05 -28.18
N ASN A 565 -28.05 22.23 -27.15
CA ASN A 565 -28.25 20.77 -27.29
C ASN A 565 -29.71 20.33 -27.18
N ASN A 566 -30.63 21.25 -26.86
CA ASN A 566 -32.05 20.98 -26.66
C ASN A 566 -32.87 22.11 -27.29
N ASN A 567 -33.95 21.76 -28.00
CA ASN A 567 -34.91 22.72 -28.55
C ASN A 567 -35.80 23.32 -27.43
N ASP A 568 -35.21 24.17 -26.59
CA ASP A 568 -35.93 24.91 -25.56
C ASP A 568 -36.31 26.30 -26.11
N ASN A 569 -37.62 26.51 -26.31
CA ASN A 569 -38.18 27.74 -26.88
C ASN A 569 -38.71 28.71 -25.81
N ARG A 570 -38.40 28.49 -24.52
CA ARG A 570 -38.82 29.37 -23.43
C ARG A 570 -38.13 30.73 -23.52
N ALA A 571 -38.82 31.77 -23.07
CA ALA A 571 -38.22 33.11 -22.95
C ALA A 571 -37.11 33.10 -21.89
N ILE A 572 -36.07 33.93 -22.06
CA ILE A 572 -34.92 33.96 -21.14
C ILE A 572 -35.35 34.16 -19.68
N ASP A 573 -36.40 34.95 -19.43
CA ASP A 573 -36.88 35.26 -18.08
C ASP A 573 -37.53 34.05 -17.38
N GLU A 574 -37.96 33.04 -18.15
CA GLU A 574 -38.52 31.77 -17.67
C GLU A 574 -37.44 30.72 -17.34
N LEU A 575 -36.19 30.99 -17.72
CA LEU A 575 -35.07 30.09 -17.45
C LEU A 575 -34.63 30.19 -15.99
N LYS A 576 -34.20 29.04 -15.47
CA LYS A 576 -33.65 28.96 -14.12
C LYS A 576 -32.36 29.77 -14.06
N GLN A 577 -32.27 30.60 -13.02
CA GLN A 577 -31.07 31.36 -12.70
C GLN A 577 -29.90 30.40 -12.43
N ILE A 578 -28.76 30.68 -13.07
CA ILE A 578 -27.48 30.03 -12.85
C ILE A 578 -26.79 30.80 -11.72
N GLU A 579 -26.37 30.07 -10.69
CA GLU A 579 -25.62 30.58 -9.56
C GLU A 579 -24.15 30.16 -9.72
N LEU A 580 -23.25 31.14 -9.73
CA LEU A 580 -21.82 30.92 -9.89
C LEU A 580 -21.09 31.51 -8.69
N ALA A 581 -20.44 30.65 -7.90
CA ALA A 581 -19.54 31.06 -6.84
C ALA A 581 -18.35 31.82 -7.44
N LEU A 582 -18.05 33.00 -6.90
CA LEU A 582 -16.87 33.77 -7.32
C LEU A 582 -15.62 33.13 -6.74
N THR A 583 -14.57 33.09 -7.56
CA THR A 583 -13.26 32.52 -7.22
C THR A 583 -12.17 33.57 -7.43
N HIS A 584 -11.03 33.40 -6.76
CA HIS A 584 -9.84 34.20 -7.03
C HIS A 584 -8.78 33.32 -7.69
N PRO A 585 -8.08 33.83 -8.71
CA PRO A 585 -6.93 33.19 -9.32
C PRO A 585 -5.85 32.62 -8.36
N LYS A 586 -5.70 33.17 -7.13
CA LYS A 586 -4.59 32.91 -6.20
C LYS A 586 -4.62 31.53 -5.50
N VAL A 587 -5.72 30.77 -5.59
CA VAL A 587 -5.93 29.62 -4.69
C VAL A 587 -5.06 28.39 -5.04
N VAL A 588 -4.63 28.20 -6.30
CA VAL A 588 -3.69 27.12 -6.70
C VAL A 588 -2.91 27.54 -7.95
N ARG A 589 -1.57 27.45 -7.92
CA ARG A 589 -0.75 27.61 -9.14
C ARG A 589 -1.12 26.50 -10.14
N SER A 590 -1.73 26.89 -11.26
CA SER A 590 -2.03 25.94 -12.33
C SER A 590 -0.73 25.53 -13.03
N ARG A 591 -0.49 24.21 -13.08
CA ARG A 591 0.66 23.65 -13.79
C ARG A 591 0.65 23.97 -15.29
N ILE A 592 -0.53 24.21 -15.86
CA ILE A 592 -0.68 24.63 -17.25
C ILE A 592 -0.08 26.04 -17.46
N ILE A 593 -0.32 26.97 -16.52
CA ILE A 593 0.26 28.32 -16.59
C ILE A 593 1.78 28.27 -16.52
N GLU A 594 2.34 27.46 -15.61
CA GLU A 594 3.80 27.29 -15.49
C GLU A 594 4.43 26.75 -16.79
N ILE A 595 3.74 25.85 -17.48
CA ILE A 595 4.20 25.33 -18.78
C ILE A 595 4.09 26.41 -19.87
N LEU A 596 3.01 27.18 -19.89
CA LEU A 596 2.84 28.28 -20.86
C LEU A 596 3.89 29.38 -20.65
N GLU A 597 4.33 29.63 -19.42
CA GLU A 597 5.41 30.57 -19.09
C GLU A 597 6.76 30.18 -19.72
N GLN A 598 7.00 28.88 -19.91
CA GLN A 598 8.22 28.39 -20.54
C GLN A 598 8.23 28.62 -22.05
N ARG A 599 7.07 28.90 -22.68
CA ARG A 599 6.93 29.12 -24.14
C ARG A 599 7.17 30.57 -24.52
N THR A 600 8.33 31.10 -24.16
CA THR A 600 8.70 32.53 -24.32
C THR A 600 8.74 33.01 -25.78
N THR A 601 8.89 32.11 -26.74
CA THR A 601 8.90 32.43 -28.18
C THR A 601 7.50 32.38 -28.82
N ASP A 602 6.50 31.82 -28.14
CA ASP A 602 5.12 31.73 -28.61
C ASP A 602 4.32 32.94 -28.14
N LYS A 603 3.99 33.84 -29.07
CA LYS A 603 3.22 35.06 -28.77
C LYS A 603 1.87 34.76 -28.13
N VAL A 604 1.19 33.68 -28.51
CA VAL A 604 -0.12 33.32 -27.95
C VAL A 604 0.03 32.92 -26.49
N ALA A 605 1.07 32.14 -26.16
CA ALA A 605 1.37 31.77 -24.78
C ALA A 605 1.74 33.00 -23.94
N VAL A 606 2.66 33.84 -24.45
CA VAL A 606 3.12 35.05 -23.77
C VAL A 606 1.96 36.01 -23.49
N ASP A 607 1.12 36.30 -24.48
CA ASP A 607 -0.01 37.22 -24.33
C ASP A 607 -1.10 36.65 -23.39
N PHE A 608 -1.28 35.33 -23.37
CA PHE A 608 -2.21 34.67 -22.46
C PHE A 608 -1.71 34.73 -21.01
N VAL A 609 -0.46 34.35 -20.78
CA VAL A 609 0.18 34.40 -19.46
C VAL A 609 0.21 35.82 -18.93
N ARG A 610 0.61 36.82 -19.74
CA ARG A 610 0.64 38.22 -19.31
C ARG A 610 -0.72 38.67 -18.79
N ARG A 611 -1.78 38.47 -19.59
CA ARG A 611 -3.16 38.82 -19.20
C ARG A 611 -3.58 38.10 -17.92
N ARG A 612 -3.20 36.83 -17.78
CA ARG A 612 -3.54 36.07 -16.58
C ARG A 612 -2.81 36.57 -15.34
N ARG A 613 -1.51 36.91 -15.46
CA ARG A 613 -0.70 37.47 -14.37
C ARG A 613 -1.16 38.87 -13.96
N GLU A 614 -1.65 39.68 -14.90
CA GLU A 614 -2.28 40.98 -14.61
C GLU A 614 -3.50 40.81 -13.69
N THR A 615 -4.42 39.90 -14.03
CA THR A 615 -5.58 39.58 -13.18
C THR A 615 -5.21 38.93 -11.84
N GLU A 616 -4.11 38.18 -11.79
CA GLU A 616 -3.62 37.56 -10.55
C GLU A 616 -2.95 38.54 -9.59
N ASN A 617 -2.35 39.61 -10.10
CA ASN A 617 -1.63 40.60 -9.27
C ASN A 617 -2.55 41.69 -8.72
N GLN A 618 -3.75 41.83 -9.29
CA GLN A 618 -4.90 42.49 -8.66
C GLN A 618 -5.39 41.60 -7.50
#